data_AF-A0A498G0K5-F1
#
_entry.id   AF-A0A498G0K5-F1
#
_cell.length_a   1.000
_cell.length_b   1.000
_cell.length_c   1.000
_cell.angle_alpha   90.00
_cell.angle_beta   90.00
_cell.angle_gamma   90.00
#
_symmetry.space_group_name_H-M   'P 1'
#
loop_
_entity.id
_entity.type
_entity.pdbx_description
1 polymer ?
#
loop_
_entity_poly.entity_id
_entity_poly.type
_entity_poly.pdbx_seq_one_letter_code
_entity_poly.pdbx_strand_id
1 'polypeptide(L)'
;LGVYAALEAVRAMRDEGVEPERPVGVVSFTEEEGGTFGNGLLGSTIATGELALDEALALSDGDGETLGEALDRIGYRGGDAVDAATPTDAEGAPTTLDPASWGAFYELHVEQDTTLEAAGAAAGVVTTITGITHCEATIDGEANHAGATPMDDRTDALAAASEFV
;
A
#
# COMPACT_ATOMS: atom_id res chain seq x y z
N LEU A 1 5.21 4.60 -11.25
CA LEU A 1 4.75 4.75 -12.66
C LEU A 1 3.34 5.31 -12.73
N GLY A 2 2.35 4.64 -12.13
CA GLY A 2 0.92 4.97 -12.26
C GLY A 2 0.54 6.41 -11.93
N VAL A 3 0.98 6.95 -10.80
CA VAL A 3 0.64 8.34 -10.38
C VAL A 3 1.07 9.37 -11.42
N TYR A 4 2.31 9.28 -11.92
CA TYR A 4 2.81 10.20 -12.95
C TYR A 4 2.09 10.03 -14.28
N ALA A 5 1.75 8.80 -14.68
CA ALA A 5 1.00 8.55 -15.90
C ALA A 5 -0.43 9.12 -15.81
N ALA A 6 -1.09 8.99 -14.66
CA ALA A 6 -2.41 9.59 -14.42
C ALA A 6 -2.35 11.13 -14.45
N LEU A 7 -1.33 11.72 -13.81
CA LEU A 7 -1.10 13.17 -13.88
C LEU A 7 -0.88 13.66 -15.32
N GLU A 8 -0.09 12.91 -16.10
CA GLU A 8 0.17 13.23 -17.50
C GLU A 8 -1.08 13.07 -18.37
N ALA A 9 -1.91 12.06 -18.12
CA ALA A 9 -3.19 11.91 -18.80
C ALA A 9 -4.11 13.13 -18.57
N VAL A 10 -4.18 13.64 -17.34
CA VAL A 10 -4.94 14.87 -17.03
C VAL A 10 -4.36 16.09 -17.74
N ARG A 11 -3.02 16.22 -17.82
CA ARG A 11 -2.38 17.32 -18.57
C ARG A 11 -2.68 17.24 -20.06
N ALA A 12 -2.54 16.07 -20.67
CA ALA A 12 -2.84 15.85 -22.08
C ALA A 12 -4.31 16.16 -22.41
N MET A 13 -5.26 15.76 -21.55
CA MET A 13 -6.67 16.13 -21.71
C MET A 13 -6.87 17.64 -21.70
N ARG A 14 -6.19 18.36 -20.79
CA ARG A 14 -6.27 19.82 -20.71
C ARG A 14 -5.67 20.51 -21.93
N ASP A 15 -4.51 20.05 -22.40
CA ASP A 15 -3.82 20.63 -23.56
C ASP A 15 -4.64 20.47 -24.85
N GLU A 16 -5.36 19.35 -24.99
CA GLU A 16 -6.26 19.08 -26.12
C GLU A 16 -7.68 19.65 -25.92
N GLY A 17 -7.95 20.32 -24.79
CA GLY A 17 -9.27 20.89 -24.50
C GLY A 17 -10.39 19.86 -24.34
N VAL A 18 -10.05 18.64 -23.91
CA VAL A 18 -11.04 17.60 -23.59
C VAL A 18 -11.79 17.99 -22.31
N GLU A 19 -13.12 17.98 -22.37
CA GLU A 19 -14.01 18.20 -21.23
C GLU A 19 -14.71 16.89 -20.85
N PRO A 20 -14.20 16.15 -19.85
CA PRO A 20 -14.82 14.90 -19.41
C PRO A 20 -16.23 15.12 -18.84
N GLU A 21 -17.16 14.20 -19.14
CA GLU A 21 -18.52 14.23 -18.57
C GLU A 21 -18.54 14.04 -17.04
N ARG A 22 -17.46 13.48 -16.48
CA ARG A 22 -17.27 13.26 -15.05
C ARG A 22 -15.89 13.77 -14.62
N PRO A 23 -15.73 14.29 -13.39
CA PRO A 23 -14.43 14.68 -12.88
C PRO A 23 -13.41 13.54 -12.95
N VAL A 24 -12.17 13.86 -13.35
CA VAL A 24 -11.03 12.92 -13.35
C VAL A 24 -10.08 13.35 -12.25
N GLY A 25 -9.88 12.48 -11.26
CA GLY A 25 -8.96 12.68 -10.14
C GLY A 25 -7.67 11.87 -10.30
N VAL A 26 -6.61 12.34 -9.65
CA VAL A 26 -5.36 11.58 -9.48
C VAL A 26 -5.16 11.36 -8.00
N VAL A 27 -4.93 10.11 -7.61
CA VAL A 27 -4.64 9.71 -6.24
C VAL A 27 -3.26 9.09 -6.14
N SER A 28 -2.55 9.38 -5.05
CA SER A 28 -1.30 8.74 -4.68
C SER A 28 -1.49 8.17 -3.28
N PHE A 29 -1.78 6.87 -3.18
CA PHE A 29 -1.97 6.23 -1.89
C PHE A 29 -0.65 6.14 -1.12
N THR A 30 -0.73 6.43 0.18
CA THR A 30 0.40 6.32 1.11
C THR A 30 0.66 4.85 1.42
N GLU A 31 1.94 4.44 1.37
CA GLU A 31 2.40 3.13 1.86
C GLU A 31 1.62 1.96 1.24
N GLU A 32 1.82 1.76 -0.07
CA GLU A 32 1.26 0.61 -0.78
C GLU A 32 2.11 -0.66 -0.56
N GLU A 33 3.43 -0.50 -0.48
CA GLU A 33 4.41 -1.59 -0.45
C GLU A 33 4.54 -2.32 0.91
N GLY A 34 4.15 -1.70 2.04
CA GLY A 34 4.28 -2.36 3.37
C GLY A 34 5.68 -2.36 3.95
N GLY A 35 6.53 -1.42 3.57
CA GLY A 35 7.93 -1.39 3.98
C GLY A 35 8.19 -0.81 5.38
N THR A 36 7.31 0.05 5.90
CA THR A 36 7.61 0.86 7.09
C THR A 36 6.59 0.71 8.20
N PHE A 37 5.29 0.73 7.89
CA PHE A 37 4.24 0.85 8.90
C PHE A 37 3.24 -0.32 8.90
N GLY A 38 3.53 -1.45 8.24
CA GLY A 38 2.64 -2.61 8.25
C GLY A 38 2.76 -3.49 7.01
N ASN A 39 1.65 -4.09 6.58
CA ASN A 39 1.61 -5.11 5.54
C ASN A 39 1.17 -4.59 4.15
N GLY A 40 1.35 -3.29 3.90
CA GLY A 40 1.04 -2.63 2.63
C GLY A 40 -0.41 -2.17 2.49
N LEU A 41 -0.70 -1.54 1.36
CA LEU A 41 -1.99 -0.98 0.97
C LEU A 41 -2.60 0.05 1.95
N LEU A 42 -1.80 0.60 2.85
CA LEU A 42 -2.26 1.35 4.02
C LEU A 42 -3.22 2.48 3.66
N GLY A 43 -2.81 3.37 2.75
CA GLY A 43 -3.61 4.52 2.33
C GLY A 43 -4.93 4.12 1.69
N SER A 44 -4.94 3.07 0.87
CA SER A 44 -6.16 2.54 0.24
C SER A 44 -7.08 1.84 1.23
N THR A 45 -6.53 1.06 2.17
CA THR A 45 -7.29 0.36 3.23
C THR A 45 -7.98 1.36 4.17
N ILE A 46 -7.34 2.49 4.46
CA ILE A 46 -7.98 3.59 5.20
C ILE A 46 -9.09 4.22 4.35
N ALA A 47 -8.82 4.50 3.07
CA ALA A 47 -9.78 5.13 2.18
C ALA A 47 -11.03 4.26 1.93
N THR A 48 -10.90 2.93 1.92
CA THR A 48 -12.03 2.00 1.80
C THR A 48 -12.72 1.71 3.14
N GLY A 49 -12.20 2.24 4.26
CA GLY A 49 -12.74 2.05 5.60
C GLY A 49 -12.45 0.69 6.23
N GLU A 50 -11.51 -0.07 5.67
CA GLU A 50 -11.08 -1.37 6.20
C GLU A 50 -10.17 -1.22 7.44
N LEU A 51 -9.45 -0.09 7.55
CA LEU A 51 -8.65 0.27 8.72
C LEU A 51 -9.06 1.66 9.21
N ALA A 52 -9.30 1.79 10.51
CA ALA A 52 -9.64 3.09 11.10
C ALA A 52 -8.44 4.05 11.06
N LEU A 53 -8.68 5.32 10.74
CA LEU A 53 -7.62 6.32 10.66
C LEU A 53 -6.81 6.45 11.95
N ASP A 54 -7.48 6.47 13.11
CA ASP A 54 -6.81 6.57 14.41
C ASP A 54 -5.91 5.36 14.70
N GLU A 55 -6.31 4.17 14.27
CA GLU A 55 -5.52 2.95 14.36
C GLU A 55 -4.28 3.03 13.45
N ALA A 56 -4.48 3.44 12.19
CA ALA A 56 -3.39 3.63 11.25
C ALA A 56 -2.36 4.66 11.73
N LEU A 57 -2.80 5.79 12.28
CA LEU A 57 -1.93 6.84 12.78
C LEU A 57 -1.08 6.40 13.99
N ALA A 58 -1.51 5.35 14.70
CA ALA A 58 -0.80 4.77 15.84
C ALA A 58 0.18 3.65 15.44
N LEU A 59 0.22 3.22 14.18
CA LEU A 59 1.20 2.24 13.69
C LEU A 59 2.61 2.83 13.83
N SER A 60 3.53 2.04 14.38
CA SER A 60 4.92 2.44 14.56
C SER A 60 5.85 1.70 13.61
N ASP A 61 6.90 2.39 13.16
CA ASP A 61 7.99 1.77 12.44
C ASP A 61 8.96 1.01 13.37
N GLY A 62 10.03 0.45 12.80
CA GLY A 62 11.04 -0.30 13.54
C GLY A 62 11.85 0.52 14.56
N ASP A 63 11.84 1.86 14.43
CA ASP A 63 12.50 2.79 15.35
C ASP A 63 11.52 3.36 16.41
N GLY A 64 10.23 3.06 16.27
CA GLY A 64 9.16 3.49 17.16
C GLY A 64 8.51 4.82 16.81
N GLU A 65 8.86 5.45 15.68
CA GLU A 65 8.13 6.64 15.16
C GLU A 65 6.74 6.17 14.68
N THR A 66 5.69 6.89 15.06
CA THR A 66 4.33 6.57 14.58
C THR A 66 4.08 7.15 13.18
N LEU A 67 3.17 6.54 12.41
CA LEU A 67 2.74 7.07 11.12
C LEU A 67 2.29 8.53 11.23
N GLY A 68 1.55 8.86 12.30
CA GLY A 68 1.12 10.23 12.55
C GLY A 68 2.28 11.20 12.71
N GLU A 69 3.29 10.85 13.51
CA GLU A 69 4.50 11.67 13.69
C GLU A 69 5.28 11.82 12.38
N ALA A 70 5.39 10.74 11.60
CA ALA A 70 6.05 10.76 10.30
C ALA A 70 5.31 11.70 9.32
N LEU A 71 3.98 11.63 9.26
CA LEU A 71 3.14 12.50 8.42
C LEU A 71 3.23 13.97 8.84
N ASP A 72 3.24 14.26 10.15
CA ASP A 72 3.45 15.61 10.67
C ASP A 72 4.83 16.15 10.27
N ARG A 73 5.87 15.33 10.42
CA ARG A 73 7.26 15.69 10.09
C ARG A 73 7.43 16.09 8.63
N ILE A 74 6.72 15.44 7.71
CA ILE A 74 6.77 15.78 6.27
C ILE A 74 5.71 16.81 5.85
N GLY A 75 4.77 17.15 6.73
CA GLY A 75 3.68 18.10 6.45
C GLY A 75 2.52 17.49 5.64
N TYR A 76 2.32 16.17 5.69
CA TYR A 76 1.29 15.44 4.95
C TYR A 76 0.21 14.82 5.85
N ARG A 77 0.10 15.22 7.13
CA ARG A 77 -0.98 14.74 8.01
C ARG A 77 -2.39 15.15 7.54
N GLY A 78 -2.47 16.07 6.58
CA GLY A 78 -3.72 16.70 6.17
C GLY A 78 -4.18 17.75 7.20
N GLY A 79 -5.35 18.36 6.97
CA GLY A 79 -5.92 19.35 7.88
C GLY A 79 -6.97 20.24 7.22
N ASP A 80 -7.35 21.32 7.91
CA ASP A 80 -8.41 22.26 7.47
C ASP A 80 -8.04 23.09 6.22
N ALA A 81 -6.80 23.00 5.76
CA ALA A 81 -6.35 23.67 4.56
C ALA A 81 -6.94 22.98 3.32
N VAL A 82 -7.96 23.61 2.73
CA VAL A 82 -8.46 23.27 1.41
C VAL A 82 -7.51 23.89 0.38
N ASP A 83 -6.70 23.08 -0.27
CA ASP A 83 -6.14 23.45 -1.58
C ASP A 83 -6.95 22.75 -2.69
N ALA A 84 -6.60 23.01 -3.96
CA ALA A 84 -7.32 22.45 -5.09
C ALA A 84 -7.29 20.90 -5.17
N ALA A 85 -6.40 20.25 -4.41
CA ALA A 85 -6.28 18.81 -4.32
C ALA A 85 -6.94 18.22 -3.06
N THR A 86 -7.31 19.04 -2.07
CA THR A 86 -8.05 18.59 -0.89
C THR A 86 -9.44 18.09 -1.31
N PRO A 87 -9.81 16.82 -1.05
CA PRO A 87 -11.17 16.36 -1.25
C PRO A 87 -12.13 17.19 -0.40
N THR A 88 -13.27 17.60 -0.97
CA THR A 88 -14.29 18.33 -0.24
C THR A 88 -15.67 17.74 -0.44
N ASP A 89 -16.56 17.97 0.52
CA ASP A 89 -17.99 17.71 0.37
C ASP A 89 -18.64 18.72 -0.59
N ALA A 90 -19.97 18.62 -0.75
CA ALA A 90 -20.75 19.51 -1.61
C ALA A 90 -20.73 20.96 -1.11
N GLU A 91 -20.46 21.17 0.17
CA GLU A 91 -20.38 22.45 0.85
C GLU A 91 -18.95 23.04 0.83
N GLY A 92 -17.96 22.29 0.33
CA GLY A 92 -16.57 22.71 0.22
C GLY A 92 -15.75 22.50 1.49
N ALA A 93 -16.26 21.75 2.48
CA ALA A 93 -15.49 21.38 3.66
C ALA A 93 -14.53 20.22 3.33
N PRO A 94 -13.29 20.21 3.86
CA PRO A 94 -12.37 19.09 3.69
C PRO A 94 -13.02 17.77 4.10
N THR A 95 -12.87 16.75 3.25
CA THR A 95 -13.29 15.39 3.56
C THR A 95 -12.13 14.43 3.39
N THR A 96 -12.28 13.26 4.00
CA THR A 96 -11.51 12.09 3.57
C THR A 96 -11.90 11.73 2.14
N LEU A 97 -10.98 11.06 1.45
CA LEU A 97 -11.26 10.43 0.18
C LEU A 97 -12.42 9.42 0.36
N ASP A 98 -13.39 9.44 -0.55
CA ASP A 98 -14.48 8.45 -0.57
C ASP A 98 -14.46 7.69 -1.90
N PRO A 99 -13.74 6.55 -1.98
CA PRO A 99 -13.72 5.70 -3.17
C PRO A 99 -15.10 5.17 -3.57
N ALA A 100 -16.06 5.08 -2.65
CA ALA A 100 -17.40 4.59 -2.97
C ALA A 100 -18.19 5.59 -3.84
N SER A 101 -17.79 6.87 -3.82
CA SER A 101 -18.35 7.90 -4.71
C SER A 101 -17.84 7.82 -6.16
N TRP A 102 -16.78 7.04 -6.41
CA TRP A 102 -16.13 7.02 -7.72
C TRP A 102 -16.89 6.17 -8.74
N GLY A 103 -17.02 6.70 -9.96
CA GLY A 103 -17.64 5.96 -11.05
C GLY A 103 -16.75 4.85 -11.63
N ALA A 104 -15.43 4.98 -11.49
CA ALA A 104 -14.43 3.99 -11.91
C ALA A 104 -13.08 4.31 -11.26
N PHE A 105 -12.24 3.29 -11.10
CA PHE A 105 -10.83 3.40 -10.71
C PHE A 105 -9.96 2.72 -11.77
N TYR A 106 -8.91 3.41 -12.22
CA TYR A 106 -7.96 2.88 -13.18
C TYR A 106 -6.55 3.03 -12.62
N GLU A 107 -5.77 1.95 -12.71
CA GLU A 107 -4.37 1.94 -12.32
C GLU A 107 -3.52 1.46 -13.49
N LEU A 108 -2.45 2.21 -13.78
CA LEU A 108 -1.39 1.78 -14.67
C LEU A 108 -0.21 1.31 -13.84
N HIS A 109 0.16 0.05 -14.00
CA HIS A 109 1.28 -0.54 -13.30
C HIS A 109 2.27 -1.20 -14.28
N VAL A 110 3.53 -1.33 -13.86
CA VAL A 110 4.47 -2.22 -14.54
C VAL A 110 4.10 -3.67 -14.24
N GLU A 111 4.41 -4.60 -15.13
CA GLU A 111 4.07 -6.01 -14.96
C GLU A 111 4.68 -6.64 -13.71
N GLN A 112 5.90 -6.20 -13.34
CA GLN A 112 6.75 -6.85 -12.33
C GLN A 112 7.11 -8.32 -12.66
N ASP A 113 6.92 -8.72 -13.91
CA ASP A 113 7.26 -10.03 -14.46
C ASP A 113 7.68 -9.87 -15.93
N THR A 114 7.80 -10.98 -16.67
CA THR A 114 8.38 -11.10 -18.01
C THR A 114 7.39 -11.62 -19.05
N THR A 115 6.11 -11.79 -18.71
CA THR A 115 5.09 -12.34 -19.62
C THR A 115 4.84 -11.42 -20.80
N LEU A 116 4.74 -10.11 -20.60
CA LEU A 116 4.55 -9.16 -21.71
C LEU A 116 5.77 -9.12 -22.63
N GLU A 117 6.97 -9.16 -22.05
CA GLU A 117 8.23 -9.23 -22.80
C GLU A 117 8.29 -10.52 -23.65
N ALA A 118 8.05 -11.67 -23.03
CA ALA A 118 8.05 -12.97 -23.71
C ALA A 118 6.99 -13.07 -24.81
N ALA A 119 5.84 -12.42 -24.61
CA ALA A 119 4.77 -12.33 -25.60
C ALA A 119 5.02 -11.29 -26.71
N GLY A 120 6.05 -10.44 -26.57
CA GLY A 120 6.27 -9.30 -27.47
C GLY A 120 5.13 -8.27 -27.45
N ALA A 121 4.41 -8.18 -26.32
CA ALA A 121 3.24 -7.33 -26.15
C ALA A 121 3.64 -5.99 -25.51
N ALA A 122 3.04 -4.89 -25.99
CA ALA A 122 3.32 -3.56 -25.45
C ALA A 122 2.55 -3.23 -24.17
N ALA A 123 1.42 -3.91 -23.93
CA ALA A 123 0.56 -3.70 -22.76
C ALA A 123 -0.30 -4.94 -22.50
N GLY A 124 -0.71 -5.11 -21.24
CA GLY A 124 -1.67 -6.13 -20.81
C GLY A 124 -2.93 -5.49 -20.21
N VAL A 125 -4.06 -6.16 -20.37
CA VAL A 125 -5.30 -5.83 -19.64
C VAL A 125 -5.40 -6.80 -18.47
N VAL A 126 -5.24 -6.27 -17.25
CA VAL A 126 -5.35 -7.07 -16.02
C VAL A 126 -6.81 -7.48 -15.83
N THR A 127 -7.06 -8.78 -15.71
CA THR A 127 -8.41 -9.35 -15.52
C THR A 127 -8.63 -9.87 -14.11
N THR A 128 -7.58 -10.17 -13.36
CA THR A 128 -7.64 -10.74 -12.01
C THR A 128 -6.36 -10.41 -11.26
N ILE A 129 -6.47 -10.28 -9.94
CA ILE A 129 -5.36 -10.11 -9.01
C ILE A 129 -5.33 -11.35 -8.11
N THR A 130 -4.15 -11.89 -7.86
CA THR A 130 -3.95 -13.05 -7.00
C THR A 130 -4.30 -12.71 -5.55
N GLY A 131 -5.09 -13.55 -4.89
CA GLY A 131 -5.35 -13.43 -3.46
C GLY A 131 -4.10 -13.79 -2.66
N ILE A 132 -3.75 -12.97 -1.66
CA ILE A 132 -2.58 -13.17 -0.80
C ILE A 132 -3.06 -13.48 0.62
N THR A 133 -2.36 -14.39 1.29
CA THR A 133 -2.55 -14.64 2.73
C THR A 133 -1.19 -14.63 3.39
N HIS A 134 -1.03 -13.75 4.38
CA HIS A 134 0.15 -13.71 5.22
C HIS A 134 -0.11 -14.52 6.49
N CYS A 135 0.80 -15.43 6.80
CA CYS A 135 0.73 -16.28 7.99
C CYS A 135 1.98 -16.08 8.83
N GLU A 136 1.81 -15.91 10.14
CA GLU A 136 2.90 -15.96 11.10
C GLU A 136 2.89 -17.31 11.81
N ALA A 137 4.06 -17.94 11.92
CA ALA A 137 4.23 -19.22 12.60
C ALA A 137 5.37 -19.13 13.63
N THR A 138 5.08 -19.54 14.85
CA THR A 138 6.06 -19.63 15.94
C THR A 138 6.42 -21.08 16.18
N ILE A 139 7.71 -21.39 16.11
CA ILE A 139 8.26 -22.71 16.44
C ILE A 139 9.09 -22.57 17.71
N ASP A 140 8.56 -23.11 18.80
CA ASP A 140 9.24 -23.11 20.09
C ASP A 140 10.19 -24.31 20.20
N GLY A 141 11.44 -24.02 20.58
CA GLY A 141 12.45 -25.03 20.90
C GLY A 141 13.02 -24.81 22.31
N GLU A 142 14.17 -25.42 22.58
CA GLU A 142 14.90 -25.24 23.85
C GLU A 142 16.29 -24.66 23.59
N ALA A 143 16.55 -23.46 24.15
CA ALA A 143 17.85 -22.83 24.06
C ALA A 143 18.88 -23.56 24.94
N ASN A 144 19.96 -24.04 24.33
CA ASN A 144 21.01 -24.79 25.04
C ASN A 144 22.41 -24.52 24.43
N HIS A 145 23.47 -25.07 25.04
CA HIS A 145 24.84 -24.81 24.61
C HIS A 145 25.19 -25.56 23.30
N ALA A 146 25.35 -24.81 22.21
CA ALA A 146 25.54 -25.34 20.84
C ALA A 146 26.66 -26.38 20.66
N GLY A 147 27.73 -26.33 21.48
CA GLY A 147 28.83 -27.31 21.43
C GLY A 147 28.77 -28.44 22.47
N ALA A 148 27.92 -28.31 23.49
CA ALA A 148 27.92 -29.23 24.64
C ALA A 148 26.67 -30.11 24.70
N THR A 149 25.57 -29.66 24.09
CA THR A 149 24.35 -30.45 23.96
C THR A 149 24.52 -31.49 22.85
N PRO A 150 24.47 -32.81 23.18
CA PRO A 150 24.46 -33.89 22.19
C PRO A 150 23.32 -33.70 21.18
N MET A 151 23.49 -34.17 19.95
CA MET A 151 22.47 -33.99 18.90
C MET A 151 21.12 -34.60 19.29
N ASP A 152 21.12 -35.77 19.92
CA ASP A 152 19.91 -36.51 20.32
C ASP A 152 19.13 -35.84 21.47
N ASP A 153 19.74 -34.88 22.17
CA ASP A 153 19.14 -34.15 23.29
C ASP A 153 18.62 -32.75 22.87
N ARG A 154 18.68 -32.40 21.58
CA ARG A 154 18.29 -31.06 21.10
C ARG A 154 16.80 -30.99 20.78
N THR A 155 16.19 -29.88 21.17
CA THR A 155 14.91 -29.39 20.62
C THR A 155 15.20 -28.11 19.84
N ASP A 156 15.70 -28.25 18.62
CA ASP A 156 16.21 -27.13 17.81
C ASP A 156 15.11 -26.51 16.95
N ALA A 157 14.68 -25.30 17.31
CA ALA A 157 13.65 -24.56 16.59
C ALA A 157 14.05 -24.21 15.15
N LEU A 158 15.34 -23.92 14.88
CA LEU A 158 15.80 -23.58 13.54
C LEU A 158 15.85 -24.80 12.63
N ALA A 159 16.26 -25.96 13.16
CA ALA A 159 16.21 -27.21 12.41
C ALA A 159 14.76 -27.55 12.02
N ALA A 160 13.82 -27.48 12.98
CA ALA A 160 12.41 -27.70 12.72
C ALA A 160 11.81 -26.68 11.72
N ALA A 161 12.16 -25.40 11.84
CA ALA A 161 11.76 -24.38 10.89
C ALA A 161 12.30 -24.64 9.48
N SER A 162 13.54 -25.14 9.37
CA SER A 162 14.15 -25.46 8.08
C SER A 162 13.51 -26.66 7.40
N GLU A 163 12.91 -27.59 8.15
CA GLU A 163 12.13 -28.70 7.59
C GLU A 163 10.70 -28.28 7.20
N PHE A 164 10.18 -27.22 7.82
CA PHE A 164 8.86 -26.68 7.53
C PHE A 164 8.81 -25.89 6.21
N VAL A 165 9.89 -25.19 5.86
CA VAL A 165 10.04 -24.36 4.63
C VAL A 165 10.42 -25.20 3.42
#